data_AF-A0A9R1CAB5-F1
#
_entry.id   AF-A0A9R1CAB5-F1
#
_cell.length_a   1.000
_cell.length_b   1.000
_cell.length_c   1.000
_cell.angle_alpha   90.00
_cell.angle_beta   90.00
_cell.angle_gamma   90.00
#
_symmetry.space_group_name_H-M   'P 1'
#
loop_
_entity.id
_entity.type
_entity.pdbx_description
1 polymer ?
#
loop_
_entity_poly.entity_id
_entity_poly.type
_entity_poly.pdbx_seq_one_letter_code
_entity_poly.pdbx_strand_id
1 'polypeptide(L)'
;MLSTKEYDAIKEGRYRELKEAFDKLLAVYEGVPSVKGFDKAIRDTKKRIKALEVGSAFAKDDEEVKQAEIAMARRCGELQVYTEIRSMVKKRIKEVCETETV
;
A
#
# COMPACT_ATOMS: atom_id res chain seq x y z
N MET A 1 -21.88 3.76 -7.92
CA MET A 1 -21.09 2.63 -7.37
C MET A 1 -20.28 1.94 -8.46
N LEU A 2 -19.05 1.53 -8.14
CA LEU A 2 -18.16 0.74 -8.99
C LEU A 2 -18.58 -0.73 -9.02
N SER A 3 -18.36 -1.38 -10.16
CA SER A 3 -18.37 -2.84 -10.20
C SER A 3 -17.11 -3.42 -9.53
N THR A 4 -17.19 -4.67 -9.06
CA THR A 4 -16.04 -5.39 -8.49
C THR A 4 -14.85 -5.43 -9.45
N LYS A 5 -15.10 -5.61 -10.76
CA LYS A 5 -14.04 -5.62 -11.78
C LYS A 5 -13.33 -4.27 -11.89
N GLU A 6 -14.07 -3.16 -11.84
CA GLU A 6 -13.49 -1.82 -11.90
C GLU A 6 -12.70 -1.50 -10.63
N TYR A 7 -13.23 -1.88 -9.46
CA TYR A 7 -12.54 -1.74 -8.18
C TYR A 7 -11.20 -2.47 -8.19
N ASP A 8 -11.21 -3.74 -8.59
CA ASP A 8 -10.01 -4.57 -8.66
C ASP A 8 -9.00 -4.02 -9.68
N ALA A 9 -9.46 -3.55 -10.85
CA ALA A 9 -8.59 -2.95 -11.85
C ALA A 9 -7.87 -1.70 -11.32
N ILE A 10 -8.56 -0.83 -10.58
CA ILE A 10 -7.97 0.37 -9.98
C ILE A 10 -6.96 -0.01 -8.90
N LYS A 11 -7.32 -0.97 -8.04
CA LYS A 11 -6.45 -1.49 -6.98
C LYS A 11 -5.16 -2.07 -7.57
N GLU A 12 -5.29 -2.95 -8.56
CA GLU A 12 -4.17 -3.60 -9.24
C GLU A 12 -3.30 -2.61 -10.01
N GLY A 13 -3.90 -1.61 -10.67
CA GLY A 13 -3.15 -0.53 -11.32
C GLY A 13 -2.26 0.21 -10.32
N ARG A 14 -2.83 0.60 -9.17
CA ARG A 14 -2.08 1.31 -8.13
C ARG A 14 -1.01 0.42 -7.47
N TYR A 15 -1.31 -0.87 -7.29
CA TYR A 15 -0.36 -1.86 -6.82
C TYR A 15 0.87 -1.92 -7.73
N ARG A 16 0.67 -2.10 -9.04
CA ARG A 16 1.78 -2.21 -10.01
C ARG A 16 2.63 -0.95 -10.07
N GLU A 17 2.01 0.22 -10.14
CA GLU A 17 2.72 1.51 -10.16
C GLU A 17 3.70 1.64 -8.97
N LEU A 18 3.21 1.36 -7.76
CA LEU A 18 4.04 1.48 -6.57
C LEU A 18 5.06 0.36 -6.48
N LYS A 19 4.69 -0.87 -6.85
CA LYS A 19 5.60 -2.02 -6.84
C LYS A 19 6.80 -1.76 -7.76
N GLU A 20 6.57 -1.28 -8.98
CA GLU A 20 7.63 -0.89 -9.91
C GLU A 20 8.52 0.24 -9.37
N ALA A 21 7.93 1.24 -8.74
CA ALA A 21 8.69 2.33 -8.13
C ALA A 21 9.59 1.83 -6.98
N PHE A 22 9.08 0.93 -6.13
CA PHE A 22 9.88 0.32 -5.07
C PHE A 22 10.96 -0.61 -5.60
N ASP A 23 10.66 -1.40 -6.64
CA ASP A 23 11.64 -2.31 -7.23
C ASP A 23 12.81 -1.51 -7.83
N LYS A 24 12.53 -0.38 -8.51
CA LYS A 24 13.57 0.56 -8.97
C LYS A 24 14.36 1.16 -7.81
N LEU A 25 13.68 1.60 -6.75
CA LEU A 25 14.34 2.21 -5.59
C LEU A 25 15.24 1.21 -4.86
N LEU A 26 14.79 -0.04 -4.69
CA LEU A 26 15.56 -1.13 -4.07
C LEU A 26 16.72 -1.64 -4.94
N ALA A 27 16.63 -1.49 -6.26
CA ALA A 27 17.71 -1.83 -7.17
C ALA A 27 18.84 -0.77 -7.17
N VAL A 28 18.49 0.50 -6.97
CA VAL A 28 19.46 1.62 -7.00
C VAL A 28 20.07 1.90 -5.62
N TYR A 29 19.29 1.76 -4.53
CA TYR A 29 19.79 1.95 -3.17
C TYR A 29 20.31 0.63 -2.60
N GLU A 30 21.63 0.53 -2.37
CA GLU A 30 22.26 -0.56 -1.63
C GLU A 30 21.85 -0.59 -0.14
N GLY A 31 21.25 0.49 0.37
CA GLY A 31 20.75 0.60 1.73
C GLY A 31 19.39 -0.07 1.91
N VAL A 32 19.26 -0.89 2.96
CA VAL A 32 17.98 -1.49 3.35
C VAL A 32 17.07 -0.40 3.91
N PRO A 33 15.90 -0.09 3.29
CA PRO A 33 15.04 0.98 3.77
C PRO A 33 14.46 0.65 5.15
N SER A 34 14.17 1.69 5.96
CA SER A 34 13.74 1.48 7.35
C SER A 34 12.34 0.86 7.45
N VAL A 35 12.23 -0.26 8.17
CA VAL A 35 10.95 -0.91 8.51
C VAL A 35 9.97 0.06 9.19
N LYS A 36 10.48 0.98 10.03
CA LYS A 36 9.65 1.96 10.74
C LYS A 36 8.91 2.91 9.78
N GLY A 37 9.52 3.24 8.64
CA GLY A 37 8.89 4.06 7.61
C GLY A 37 7.67 3.38 7.01
N PHE A 38 7.80 2.08 6.68
CA PHE A 38 6.70 1.28 6.18
C PHE A 38 5.62 1.02 7.24
N ASP A 39 5.98 0.79 8.51
CA ASP A 39 5.02 0.66 9.61
C ASP A 39 4.12 1.89 9.74
N LYS A 40 4.71 3.08 9.62
CA LYS A 40 3.97 4.35 9.62
C LYS A 40 3.07 4.45 8.40
N ALA A 41 3.59 4.18 7.20
CA ALA A 41 2.82 4.24 5.95
C ALA A 41 1.61 3.29 5.98
N ILE A 42 1.79 2.05 6.45
CA ILE A 42 0.72 1.06 6.61
C ILE A 42 -0.35 1.58 7.58
N ARG A 43 0.06 2.09 8.74
CA ARG A 43 -0.87 2.61 9.76
C ARG A 43 -1.69 3.78 9.22
N ASP A 44 -1.03 4.73 8.58
CA ASP A 44 -1.68 5.92 8.03
C ASP A 44 -2.62 5.55 6.88
N THR A 45 -2.22 4.59 6.03
CA THR A 45 -3.06 4.09 4.94
C THR A 45 -4.31 3.38 5.48
N LYS A 46 -4.17 2.52 6.49
CA LYS A 46 -5.33 1.88 7.15
C LYS A 46 -6.29 2.90 7.77
N LYS A 47 -5.77 3.94 8.42
CA LYS A 47 -6.61 5.03 8.96
C LYS A 47 -7.38 5.75 7.85
N ARG A 48 -6.74 6.01 6.71
CA ARG A 48 -7.37 6.65 5.54
C ARG A 48 -8.44 5.77 4.91
N ILE A 49 -8.20 4.46 4.77
CA ILE A 49 -9.22 3.51 4.29
C ILE A 49 -10.44 3.57 5.21
N LYS A 50 -10.24 3.46 6.53
CA LYS A 50 -11.34 3.53 7.50
C LYS A 50 -12.09 4.86 7.45
N ALA A 51 -11.38 5.98 7.25
CA ALA A 51 -12.01 7.28 7.09
C ALA A 51 -12.86 7.36 5.82
N LEU A 52 -12.42 6.73 4.72
CA LEU A 52 -13.19 6.63 3.48
C LEU A 52 -14.42 5.74 3.64
N GLU A 53 -14.29 4.59 4.33
CA GLU A 53 -15.41 3.68 4.63
C GLU A 53 -16.51 4.37 5.46
N VAL A 54 -16.10 5.11 6.49
CA VAL A 54 -17.04 5.87 7.32
C VAL A 54 -17.60 7.06 6.55
N GLY A 55 -16.76 7.76 5.79
CA GLY A 55 -17.16 8.93 5.01
C GLY A 55 -18.15 8.59 3.90
N SER A 56 -17.99 7.45 3.23
CA SER A 56 -18.92 7.01 2.17
C SER A 56 -20.34 6.76 2.67
N ALA A 57 -20.51 6.46 3.97
CA ALA A 57 -21.84 6.33 4.58
C ALA A 57 -22.59 7.66 4.67
N PHE A 58 -21.89 8.80 4.55
CA PHE A 58 -22.47 10.15 4.55
C PHE A 58 -22.50 10.79 3.16
N ALA A 59 -22.19 10.02 2.11
CA ALA A 59 -22.23 10.50 0.73
C ALA A 59 -23.65 10.91 0.35
N LYS A 60 -23.77 12.01 -0.38
CA LYS A 60 -25.05 12.62 -0.76
C LYS A 60 -25.59 12.10 -2.09
N ASP A 61 -24.71 11.55 -2.92
CA ASP A 61 -25.05 11.04 -4.23
C ASP A 61 -24.13 9.88 -4.65
N ASP A 62 -24.51 9.22 -5.73
CA ASP A 62 -23.80 8.06 -6.28
C ASP A 62 -22.39 8.39 -6.79
N GLU A 63 -22.13 9.66 -7.13
CA GLU A 63 -20.82 10.10 -7.60
C GLU A 63 -19.86 10.24 -6.42
N GLU A 64 -20.28 10.82 -5.30
CA GLU A 64 -19.52 10.85 -4.05
C GLU A 64 -19.18 9.43 -3.55
N VAL A 65 -20.15 8.51 -3.62
CA VAL A 65 -19.90 7.09 -3.32
C VAL A 65 -18.84 6.52 -4.24
N LYS A 66 -18.97 6.73 -5.56
CA LYS A 66 -18.01 6.24 -6.55
C LYS A 66 -16.60 6.81 -6.33
N GLN A 67 -16.47 8.09 -6.02
CA GLN A 67 -15.18 8.71 -5.72
C GLN A 67 -14.54 8.12 -4.46
N ALA A 68 -15.35 7.85 -3.42
CA ALA A 68 -14.87 7.17 -2.22
C ALA A 68 -14.39 5.74 -2.52
N GLU A 69 -15.11 4.98 -3.34
CA GLU A 69 -14.72 3.63 -3.77
C GLU A 69 -13.43 3.65 -4.61
N ILE A 70 -13.27 4.59 -5.54
CA ILE A 70 -12.03 4.77 -6.31
C ILE A 70 -10.86 5.07 -5.37
N ALA A 71 -11.06 5.98 -4.41
CA ALA A 71 -10.04 6.33 -3.44
C ALA A 71 -9.69 5.12 -2.55
N MET A 72 -10.68 4.33 -2.13
CA MET A 72 -10.50 3.13 -1.32
C MET A 72 -9.73 2.04 -2.09
N ALA A 73 -10.09 1.78 -3.35
CA ALA A 73 -9.39 0.84 -4.23
C ALA A 73 -7.92 1.18 -4.34
N ARG A 74 -7.60 2.47 -4.61
CA ARG A 74 -6.22 2.95 -4.67
C ARG A 74 -5.48 2.68 -3.37
N ARG A 75 -6.04 3.09 -2.23
CA ARG A 75 -5.40 2.90 -0.91
C ARG A 75 -5.22 1.44 -0.54
N CYS A 76 -6.13 0.55 -0.95
CA CYS A 76 -5.95 -0.89 -0.79
C CYS A 76 -4.75 -1.41 -1.59
N GLY A 77 -4.55 -0.93 -2.81
CA GLY A 77 -3.36 -1.24 -3.61
C GLY A 77 -2.07 -0.74 -2.94
N GLU A 78 -2.07 0.49 -2.42
CA GLU A 78 -0.91 1.04 -1.68
C GLU A 78 -0.60 0.23 -0.42
N LEU A 79 -1.64 -0.12 0.35
CA LEU A 79 -1.51 -0.91 1.55
C LEU A 79 -0.86 -2.27 1.26
N GLN A 80 -1.30 -2.94 0.19
CA GLN A 80 -0.76 -4.22 -0.23
C GLN A 80 0.75 -4.10 -0.51
N VAL A 81 1.17 -3.13 -1.33
CA VAL A 81 2.59 -2.92 -1.64
C VAL A 81 3.40 -2.61 -0.38
N TYR A 82 2.94 -1.69 0.46
CA TYR A 82 3.68 -1.35 1.69
C TYR A 82 3.85 -2.55 2.62
N THR A 83 2.83 -3.42 2.72
CA THR A 83 2.92 -4.65 3.53
C THR A 83 3.91 -5.66 2.95
N GLU A 84 3.91 -5.84 1.63
CA GLU A 84 4.83 -6.75 0.93
C GLU A 84 6.28 -6.26 1.06
N ILE A 85 6.55 -4.99 0.72
CA ILE A 85 7.89 -4.42 0.79
C ILE A 85 8.42 -4.42 2.23
N ARG A 86 7.58 -4.08 3.23
CA ARG A 86 7.96 -4.19 4.63
C ARG A 86 8.40 -5.61 5.00
N SER A 87 7.67 -6.62 4.53
CA SER A 87 7.99 -8.03 4.79
C SER A 87 9.32 -8.41 4.16
N MET A 88 9.54 -8.03 2.90
CA MET A 88 10.81 -8.24 2.19
C MET A 88 11.99 -7.58 2.91
N VAL A 89 11.85 -6.30 3.28
CA VAL A 89 12.86 -5.55 4.02
C VAL A 89 13.16 -6.21 5.35
N LYS A 90 12.13 -6.62 6.11
CA LYS A 90 12.31 -7.29 7.40
C LYS A 90 13.06 -8.62 7.25
N LYS A 91 12.76 -9.40 6.21
CA LYS A 91 13.49 -10.64 5.89
C LYS A 91 14.96 -10.35 5.57
N ARG A 92 15.22 -9.36 4.70
CA ARG A 92 16.59 -8.98 4.32
C ARG A 92 17.43 -8.50 5.50
N ILE A 93 16.84 -7.70 6.41
CA ILE A 93 17.53 -7.29 7.66
C ILE A 93 17.90 -8.54 8.49
N LYS A 94 16.96 -9.47 8.64
CA LYS A 94 17.19 -10.70 9.41
C LYS A 94 18.32 -11.53 8.81
N GLU A 95 18.31 -11.73 7.49
CA GLU A 95 19.34 -12.47 6.77
C GLU A 95 20.73 -11.83 6.95
N VAL A 96 20.84 -10.50 6.79
CA VAL A 96 22.10 -9.77 6.97
C VAL A 96 22.63 -9.91 8.40
N CYS A 97 21.77 -9.70 9.41
CA CYS A 97 22.17 -9.83 10.81
C CYS A 97 22.58 -11.26 11.18
N GLU A 98 21.96 -12.29 10.60
CA GLU A 98 22.33 -13.70 10.85
C GLU A 98 23.67 -14.06 10.17
N THR A 99 23.98 -13.50 9.00
CA THR A 99 25.27 -13.72 8.32
C THR A 99 26.47 -13.02 8.96
N GLU A 100 26.27 -11.92 9.69
CA GLU A 100 27.35 -11.21 10.40
C GLU A 100 27.76 -11.87 11.73
N THR A 101 27.13 -12.99 12.12
CA THR A 101 27.40 -13.71 13.38
C THR A 101 28.26 -14.97 13.21
N VAL A 102 28.87 -15.19 12.03
CA VAL A 102 29.71 -16.35 11.70
C VAL A 102 31.17 -15.94 11.50
#